data_AF-A0A844EL67-F1
#
_entry.id   AF-A0A844EL67-F1
#
_cell.length_a   1.000
_cell.length_b   1.000
_cell.length_c   1.000
_cell.angle_alpha   90.00
_cell.angle_beta   90.00
_cell.angle_gamma   90.00
#
_symmetry.space_group_name_H-M   'P 1'
#
loop_
_entity.id
_entity.type
_entity.pdbx_description
1 polymer ?
#
loop_
_entity_poly.entity_id
_entity_poly.type
_entity_poly.pdbx_seq_one_letter_code
_entity_poly.pdbx_strand_id
1 'polypeptide(L)'
;ADLIKEDIKWAPTPFNNQTTRAVILFGQNHEKLWDIVGKRLKSEVPSEEAYQKTLQKINAFKSAFGTVMFFTDMDIVHRFENDFALYADNFADWAEQAQGNAQFAVWTSLAENGIGANLQHYNPLIDDEVRETFGIPDSWKLRAQMDFGSIEAPAGEKEFMNDEDRFKVLK
;
A
#
# COMPACT_ATOMS: atom_id res chain seq x y z
N ALA A 1 -12.34 -1.18 10.62
CA ALA A 1 -10.96 -1.73 10.67
C ALA A 1 -10.97 -3.26 10.61
N ASP A 2 -11.96 -3.93 11.20
CA ASP A 2 -11.97 -5.41 11.23
C ASP A 2 -12.02 -6.05 9.85
N LEU A 3 -12.78 -5.48 8.91
CA LEU A 3 -12.79 -5.89 7.50
C LEU A 3 -11.37 -6.02 6.92
N ILE A 4 -10.58 -4.93 6.98
CA ILE A 4 -9.19 -4.88 6.52
C ILE A 4 -8.31 -5.92 7.22
N LYS A 5 -8.50 -6.12 8.54
CA LYS A 5 -7.73 -7.11 9.30
C LYS A 5 -8.05 -8.53 8.88
N GLU A 6 -9.33 -8.84 8.65
CA GLU A 6 -9.79 -10.15 8.20
C GLU A 6 -9.24 -10.47 6.81
N ASP A 7 -9.29 -9.52 5.88
CA ASP A 7 -8.76 -9.72 4.53
C ASP A 7 -7.25 -10.02 4.54
N ILE A 8 -6.46 -9.24 5.28
CA ILE A 8 -5.01 -9.47 5.41
C ILE A 8 -4.73 -10.81 6.10
N LYS A 9 -5.53 -11.19 7.11
CA LYS A 9 -5.36 -12.46 7.83
C LYS A 9 -5.59 -13.66 6.91
N TRP A 10 -6.55 -13.59 6.00
CA TRP A 10 -6.90 -14.69 5.10
C TRP A 10 -6.07 -14.72 3.81
N ALA A 11 -5.40 -13.62 3.46
CA ALA A 11 -4.49 -13.57 2.32
C ALA A 11 -3.32 -14.56 2.52
N PRO A 12 -3.14 -15.57 1.66
CA PRO A 12 -2.04 -16.52 1.80
C PRO A 12 -0.68 -15.84 1.60
N THR A 13 0.30 -16.34 2.33
CA THR A 13 1.71 -15.94 2.21
C THR A 13 2.60 -17.17 2.00
N PRO A 14 3.74 -17.03 1.29
CA PRO A 14 4.68 -18.14 1.10
C PRO A 14 5.10 -18.73 2.44
N PHE A 15 5.03 -20.06 2.56
CA PHE A 15 5.31 -20.80 3.80
C PHE A 15 4.46 -20.35 5.01
N ASN A 16 3.34 -19.65 4.79
CA ASN A 16 2.57 -18.99 5.85
C ASN A 16 3.44 -18.07 6.75
N ASN A 17 4.49 -17.47 6.17
CA ASN A 17 5.46 -16.66 6.91
C ASN A 17 4.86 -15.33 7.41
N GLN A 18 3.72 -14.91 6.86
CA GLN A 18 2.94 -13.74 7.29
C GLN A 18 3.83 -12.50 7.41
N THR A 19 4.58 -12.15 6.37
CA THR A 19 5.45 -10.96 6.35
C THR A 19 4.67 -9.64 6.24
N THR A 20 3.41 -9.68 5.82
CA THR A 20 2.57 -8.48 5.69
C THR A 20 2.24 -7.86 7.05
N ARG A 21 2.32 -6.54 7.10
CA ARG A 21 1.95 -5.70 8.24
C ARG A 21 1.12 -4.53 7.74
N ALA A 22 0.25 -4.02 8.58
CA ALA A 22 -0.58 -2.88 8.23
C ALA A 22 -0.77 -1.93 9.42
N VAL A 23 -0.81 -0.64 9.10
CA VAL A 23 -1.22 0.42 10.02
C VAL A 23 -2.44 1.09 9.41
N ILE A 24 -3.55 1.09 10.15
CA ILE A 24 -4.83 1.64 9.68
C ILE A 24 -5.07 2.97 10.39
N LEU A 25 -5.03 4.05 9.63
CA LEU A 25 -5.16 5.42 10.13
C LEU A 25 -6.58 5.95 9.88
N PHE A 26 -7.11 6.67 10.86
CA PHE A 26 -8.39 7.37 10.79
C PHE A 26 -8.25 8.78 11.37
N GLY A 27 -9.16 9.68 11.00
CA GLY A 27 -9.26 11.04 11.54
C GLY A 27 -7.92 11.77 11.50
N GLN A 28 -7.49 12.33 12.64
CA GLN A 28 -6.27 13.12 12.74
C GLN A 28 -5.00 12.37 12.32
N ASN A 29 -4.93 11.06 12.54
CA ASN A 29 -3.76 10.28 12.12
C ASN A 29 -3.72 10.08 10.60
N HIS A 30 -4.88 9.89 9.96
CA HIS A 30 -4.99 9.87 8.50
C HIS A 30 -4.58 11.23 7.91
N GLU A 31 -5.10 12.31 8.47
CA GLU A 31 -4.73 13.67 8.06
C GLU A 31 -3.24 13.94 8.21
N LYS A 32 -2.64 13.50 9.32
CA LYS A 32 -1.21 13.66 9.62
C LYS A 32 -0.32 12.96 8.59
N LEU A 33 -0.70 11.78 8.10
CA LEU A 33 0.03 11.10 7.02
C LEU A 33 0.06 11.96 5.75
N TRP A 34 -1.08 12.53 5.35
CA TRP A 34 -1.13 13.35 4.14
C TRP A 34 -0.44 14.70 4.30
N ASP A 35 -0.39 15.24 5.52
CA ASP A 35 0.44 16.42 5.83
C ASP A 35 1.94 16.14 5.71
N ILE A 36 2.39 14.95 6.15
CA ILE A 36 3.77 14.46 5.95
C ILE A 36 4.09 14.42 4.45
N VAL A 37 3.25 13.77 3.65
CA VAL A 37 3.43 13.66 2.20
C VAL A 37 3.49 15.05 1.55
N GLY A 38 2.53 15.93 1.85
CA GLY A 38 2.47 17.28 1.31
C GLY A 38 3.74 18.06 1.62
N LYS A 39 4.19 18.07 2.88
CA LYS A 39 5.42 18.75 3.30
C LYS A 39 6.65 18.18 2.59
N ARG A 40 6.77 16.85 2.50
CA ARG A 40 7.93 16.16 1.90
C ARG A 40 8.07 16.48 0.41
N LEU A 41 6.95 16.54 -0.31
CA LEU A 41 6.94 16.81 -1.76
C LEU A 41 7.27 18.25 -2.12
N LYS A 42 7.20 19.20 -1.17
CA LYS A 42 7.56 20.59 -1.44
C LYS A 42 8.99 20.74 -1.97
N SER A 43 9.93 19.93 -1.48
CA SER A 43 11.32 19.95 -1.95
C SER A 43 11.55 19.13 -3.22
N GLU A 44 10.55 18.38 -3.69
CA GLU A 44 10.66 17.48 -4.85
C GLU A 44 10.09 18.09 -6.14
N VAL A 45 9.46 19.26 -6.05
CA VAL A 45 8.82 19.93 -7.18
C VAL A 45 9.58 21.19 -7.60
N PRO A 46 9.63 21.51 -8.92
CA PRO A 46 10.50 22.55 -9.45
C PRO A 46 10.01 23.99 -9.21
N SER A 47 8.75 24.16 -8.80
CA SER A 47 8.14 25.48 -8.62
C SER A 47 6.98 25.46 -7.61
N GLU A 48 6.62 26.64 -7.12
CA GLU A 48 5.46 26.81 -6.23
C GLU A 48 4.15 26.43 -6.95
N GLU A 49 4.01 26.71 -8.25
CA GLU A 49 2.82 26.30 -9.00
C GLU A 49 2.68 24.76 -9.08
N ALA A 50 3.79 24.06 -9.32
CA ALA A 50 3.81 22.59 -9.31
C ALA A 50 3.50 22.04 -7.91
N TYR A 51 3.97 22.72 -6.86
CA TYR A 51 3.64 22.40 -5.49
C TYR A 51 2.15 22.54 -5.19
N GLN A 52 1.50 23.63 -5.64
CA GLN A 52 0.06 23.83 -5.43
C GLN A 52 -0.78 22.74 -6.13
N LYS A 53 -0.41 22.30 -7.34
CA LYS A 53 -1.06 21.17 -8.02
C LYS A 53 -0.87 19.86 -7.25
N THR A 54 0.32 19.64 -6.70
CA THR A 54 0.61 18.48 -5.85
C THR A 54 -0.25 18.50 -4.59
N LEU A 55 -0.33 19.64 -3.90
CA LEU A 55 -1.18 19.80 -2.72
C LEU A 55 -2.66 19.56 -3.00
N GLN A 56 -3.17 19.96 -4.16
CA GLN A 56 -4.55 19.65 -4.55
C GLN A 56 -4.80 18.14 -4.59
N LYS A 57 -3.86 17.37 -5.16
CA LYS A 57 -3.93 15.91 -5.21
C LYS A 57 -3.83 15.29 -3.81
N ILE A 58 -2.90 15.76 -2.99
CA ILE A 58 -2.74 15.30 -1.60
C ILE A 58 -3.98 15.61 -0.75
N ASN A 59 -4.58 16.78 -0.93
CA ASN A 59 -5.81 17.16 -0.23
C ASN A 59 -7.01 16.29 -0.64
N ALA A 60 -7.03 15.78 -1.88
CA ALA A 60 -8.04 14.81 -2.28
C ALA A 60 -7.89 13.48 -1.50
N PHE A 61 -6.67 12.98 -1.32
CA PHE A 61 -6.43 11.81 -0.47
C PHE A 61 -6.73 12.09 1.01
N LYS A 62 -6.36 13.27 1.50
CA LYS A 62 -6.66 13.74 2.87
C LYS A 62 -8.17 13.78 3.14
N SER A 63 -8.99 14.04 2.12
CA SER A 63 -10.45 14.07 2.22
C SER A 63 -11.11 12.70 2.33
N ALA A 64 -10.36 11.61 2.07
CA ALA A 64 -10.85 10.24 2.27
C ALA A 64 -11.11 9.93 3.76
N PHE A 65 -11.81 8.83 4.03
CA PHE A 65 -12.21 8.45 5.39
C PHE A 65 -11.04 7.93 6.24
N GLY A 66 -10.08 7.24 5.61
CA GLY A 66 -8.90 6.70 6.26
C GLY A 66 -7.86 6.22 5.25
N THR A 67 -6.74 5.72 5.78
CA THR A 67 -5.65 5.17 4.97
C THR A 67 -5.09 3.89 5.60
N VAL A 68 -4.84 2.87 4.79
CA VAL A 68 -4.07 1.67 5.16
C VAL A 68 -2.65 1.83 4.64
N MET A 69 -1.67 1.88 5.53
CA MET A 69 -0.25 1.77 5.16
C MET A 69 0.16 0.30 5.23
N PHE A 70 0.63 -0.26 4.11
CA PHE A 70 1.05 -1.64 3.99
C PHE A 70 2.58 -1.74 4.09
N PHE A 71 3.07 -2.63 4.96
CA PHE A 71 4.49 -2.84 5.19
C PHE A 71 4.85 -4.33 5.07
N THR A 72 6.10 -4.59 4.73
CA THR A 72 6.72 -5.92 4.80
C THR A 72 7.67 -5.96 5.99
N ASP A 73 7.53 -6.96 6.85
CA ASP A 73 8.46 -7.23 7.95
C ASP A 73 9.72 -7.94 7.43
N MET A 74 10.79 -7.16 7.26
CA MET A 74 12.04 -7.63 6.66
C MET A 74 12.82 -8.58 7.58
N ASP A 75 12.62 -8.53 8.90
CA ASP A 75 13.27 -9.49 9.81
C ASP A 75 12.80 -10.91 9.51
N ILE A 76 11.50 -11.07 9.22
CA ILE A 76 10.94 -12.36 8.81
C ILE A 76 11.48 -12.77 7.44
N VAL A 77 11.55 -11.85 6.48
CA VAL A 77 12.12 -12.14 5.15
C VAL A 77 13.55 -12.66 5.30
N HIS A 78 14.41 -11.91 5.98
CA HIS A 78 15.82 -12.28 6.18
C HIS A 78 15.98 -13.56 6.99
N ARG A 79 15.12 -13.82 7.99
CA ARG A 79 15.13 -15.11 8.68
C ARG A 79 14.86 -16.26 7.71
N PHE A 80 13.86 -16.14 6.85
CA PHE A 80 13.55 -17.20 5.88
C PHE A 80 14.64 -17.36 4.80
N GLU A 81 15.27 -16.27 4.37
CA GLU A 81 16.45 -16.32 3.49
C GLU A 81 17.58 -17.14 4.10
N ASN A 82 17.82 -16.98 5.40
CA ASN A 82 18.85 -17.72 6.13
C ASN A 82 18.43 -19.18 6.43
N ASP A 83 17.20 -19.39 6.89
CA ASP A 83 16.71 -20.72 7.31
C ASP A 83 16.53 -21.67 6.10
N PHE A 84 16.25 -21.13 4.90
CA PHE A 84 15.98 -21.89 3.69
C PHE A 84 16.87 -21.42 2.53
N ALA A 85 18.19 -21.56 2.69
CA ALA A 85 19.21 -21.09 1.74
C ALA A 85 18.96 -21.49 0.27
N LEU A 86 18.36 -22.65 -0.01
CA LEU A 86 18.02 -23.08 -1.37
C LEU A 86 17.05 -22.12 -2.08
N TYR A 87 16.18 -21.46 -1.31
CA TYR A 87 15.17 -20.54 -1.81
C TYR A 87 15.45 -19.09 -1.42
N ALA A 88 16.63 -18.77 -0.87
CA ALA A 88 16.96 -17.45 -0.32
C ALA A 88 16.56 -16.31 -1.27
N ASP A 89 17.01 -16.38 -2.53
CA ASP A 89 16.76 -15.34 -3.54
C ASP A 89 15.27 -15.12 -3.86
N ASN A 90 14.38 -16.02 -3.45
CA ASN A 90 12.95 -15.91 -3.72
C ASN A 90 12.17 -15.18 -2.62
N PHE A 91 12.66 -15.14 -1.36
CA PHE A 91 11.84 -14.67 -0.24
C PHE A 91 11.51 -13.18 -0.31
N ALA A 92 12.40 -12.36 -0.87
CA ALA A 92 12.11 -10.96 -1.13
C ALA A 92 10.97 -10.80 -2.17
N ASP A 93 11.05 -11.50 -3.31
CA ASP A 93 10.03 -11.46 -4.36
C ASP A 93 8.68 -12.00 -3.87
N TRP A 94 8.72 -13.09 -3.12
CA TRP A 94 7.57 -13.72 -2.48
C TRP A 94 6.90 -12.80 -1.44
N ALA A 95 7.68 -11.97 -0.75
CA ALA A 95 7.12 -10.95 0.14
C ALA A 95 6.39 -9.85 -0.65
N GLU A 96 6.92 -9.42 -1.80
CA GLU A 96 6.20 -8.46 -2.69
C GLU A 96 4.93 -9.08 -3.30
N GLN A 97 4.93 -10.37 -3.64
CA GLN A 97 3.72 -11.08 -4.08
C GLN A 97 2.65 -11.13 -2.98
N ALA A 98 3.05 -11.41 -1.73
CA ALA A 98 2.17 -11.36 -0.57
C ALA A 98 1.58 -9.94 -0.34
N GLN A 99 2.36 -8.88 -0.60
CA GLN A 99 1.87 -7.50 -0.54
C GLN A 99 0.79 -7.24 -1.59
N GLY A 100 1.04 -7.58 -2.85
CA GLY A 100 0.05 -7.43 -3.92
C GLY A 100 -1.25 -8.18 -3.61
N ASN A 101 -1.14 -9.39 -3.07
CA ASN A 101 -2.29 -10.20 -2.63
C ASN A 101 -3.09 -9.51 -1.51
N ALA A 102 -2.42 -9.08 -0.44
CA ALA A 102 -3.07 -8.40 0.68
C ALA A 102 -3.74 -7.08 0.26
N GLN A 103 -3.07 -6.28 -0.56
CA GLN A 103 -3.61 -5.02 -1.08
C GLN A 103 -4.83 -5.27 -1.97
N PHE A 104 -4.77 -6.27 -2.87
CA PHE A 104 -5.89 -6.62 -3.74
C PHE A 104 -7.10 -7.16 -2.96
N ALA A 105 -6.87 -8.00 -1.95
CA ALA A 105 -7.92 -8.53 -1.08
C ALA A 105 -8.65 -7.39 -0.35
N VAL A 106 -7.90 -6.49 0.29
CA VAL A 106 -8.47 -5.33 1.00
C VAL A 106 -9.24 -4.42 0.03
N TRP A 107 -8.69 -4.12 -1.15
CA TRP A 107 -9.39 -3.27 -2.13
C TRP A 107 -10.71 -3.91 -2.54
N THR A 108 -10.69 -5.19 -2.90
CA THR A 108 -11.89 -5.91 -3.37
C THR A 108 -12.98 -5.91 -2.30
N SER A 109 -12.62 -6.22 -1.05
CA SER A 109 -13.54 -6.23 0.09
C SER A 109 -14.13 -4.85 0.40
N LEU A 110 -13.33 -3.79 0.32
CA LEU A 110 -13.82 -2.41 0.42
C LEU A 110 -14.85 -2.13 -0.70
N ALA A 111 -14.54 -2.50 -1.94
CA ALA A 111 -15.41 -2.28 -3.09
C ALA A 111 -16.74 -3.07 -2.98
N GLU A 112 -16.71 -4.31 -2.51
CA GLU A 112 -17.91 -5.13 -2.24
C GLU A 112 -18.83 -4.49 -1.20
N ASN A 113 -18.26 -3.67 -0.31
CA ASN A 113 -18.98 -2.90 0.70
C ASN A 113 -19.30 -1.46 0.25
N GLY A 114 -19.15 -1.14 -1.04
CA GLY A 114 -19.46 0.18 -1.59
C GLY A 114 -18.48 1.29 -1.15
N ILE A 115 -17.29 0.92 -0.70
CA ILE A 115 -16.23 1.84 -0.27
C ILE A 115 -15.23 2.00 -1.40
N GLY A 116 -15.00 3.24 -1.83
CA GLY A 116 -14.00 3.58 -2.82
C GLY A 116 -12.60 3.53 -2.19
N ALA A 117 -11.61 3.17 -3.00
CA ALA A 117 -10.21 3.19 -2.61
C ALA A 117 -9.32 3.50 -3.81
N ASN A 118 -8.11 4.00 -3.55
CA ASN A 118 -7.03 4.02 -4.52
C ASN A 118 -5.68 3.73 -3.82
N LEU A 119 -4.64 3.42 -4.59
CA LEU A 119 -3.37 2.90 -4.07
C LEU A 119 -2.21 3.80 -4.46
N GLN A 120 -1.54 4.35 -3.46
CA GLN A 120 -0.45 5.32 -3.60
C GLN A 120 0.90 4.72 -3.17
N HIS A 121 1.97 5.33 -3.68
CA HIS A 121 3.35 4.89 -3.46
C HIS A 121 4.27 6.11 -3.24
N TYR A 122 4.14 6.74 -2.07
CA TYR A 122 5.04 7.82 -1.63
C TYR A 122 6.29 7.31 -0.92
N ASN A 123 6.38 6.00 -0.65
CA ASN A 123 7.61 5.34 -0.25
C ASN A 123 8.66 5.37 -1.40
N PRO A 124 9.97 5.52 -1.10
CA PRO A 124 10.55 5.61 0.23
C PRO A 124 10.62 7.05 0.78
N LEU A 125 10.07 8.05 0.08
CA LEU A 125 10.28 9.47 0.40
C LEU A 125 9.80 9.85 1.81
N ILE A 126 8.76 9.18 2.30
CA ILE A 126 8.13 9.44 3.59
C ILE A 126 8.50 8.43 4.68
N ASP A 127 9.32 7.42 4.38
CA ASP A 127 9.50 6.25 5.25
C ASP A 127 10.05 6.63 6.63
N ASP A 128 11.06 7.51 6.69
CA ASP A 128 11.65 7.97 7.95
C ASP A 128 10.64 8.78 8.80
N GLU A 129 9.96 9.75 8.18
CA GLU A 129 8.97 10.60 8.88
C GLU A 129 7.76 9.77 9.35
N VAL A 130 7.29 8.79 8.56
CA VAL A 130 6.25 7.83 8.96
C VAL A 130 6.71 6.98 10.13
N ARG A 131 7.95 6.48 10.09
CA ARG A 131 8.49 5.64 11.15
C ARG A 131 8.55 6.37 12.48
N GLU A 132 9.14 7.56 12.48
CA GLU A 132 9.24 8.41 13.67
C GLU A 132 7.84 8.80 14.18
N THR A 133 6.95 9.22 13.27
CA THR A 133 5.64 9.74 13.65
C THR A 133 4.72 8.70 14.27
N PHE A 134 4.71 7.49 13.72
CA PHE A 134 3.77 6.43 14.12
C PHE A 134 4.42 5.32 14.95
N GLY A 135 5.71 5.45 15.29
CA GLY A 135 6.43 4.46 16.10
C GLY A 135 6.56 3.11 15.40
N ILE A 136 6.80 3.12 14.09
CA ILE A 136 6.90 1.90 13.29
C ILE A 136 8.27 1.27 13.50
N PRO A 137 8.40 -0.06 13.63
CA PRO A 137 9.71 -0.71 13.71
C PRO A 137 10.57 -0.48 12.46
N ASP A 138 11.89 -0.39 12.61
CA ASP A 138 12.83 -0.22 11.48
C ASP A 138 12.75 -1.37 10.46
N SER A 139 12.39 -2.58 10.90
CA SER A 139 12.26 -3.74 10.02
C SER A 139 11.01 -3.71 9.15
N TRP A 140 10.05 -2.83 9.41
CA TRP A 140 8.84 -2.70 8.60
C TRP A 140 9.08 -1.76 7.43
N LYS A 141 9.29 -2.35 6.26
CA LYS A 141 9.50 -1.62 5.01
C LYS A 141 8.15 -1.21 4.40
N LEU A 142 7.91 0.10 4.23
CA LEU A 142 6.68 0.61 3.64
C LEU A 142 6.59 0.25 2.15
N ARG A 143 5.43 -0.26 1.73
CA ARG A 143 5.19 -0.73 0.35
C ARG A 143 4.13 0.06 -0.37
N ALA A 144 3.05 0.46 0.31
CA ALA A 144 1.98 1.25 -0.29
C ALA A 144 1.13 1.97 0.77
N GLN A 145 0.34 2.96 0.33
CA GLN A 145 -0.66 3.67 1.12
C GLN A 145 -1.99 3.63 0.36
N MET A 146 -3.00 2.95 0.90
CA MET A 146 -4.34 2.87 0.30
C MET A 146 -5.30 3.79 1.06
N ASP A 147 -5.65 4.92 0.47
CA ASP A 147 -6.74 5.75 0.96
C ASP A 147 -8.08 5.14 0.58
N PHE A 148 -9.05 5.23 1.49
CA PHE A 148 -10.39 4.68 1.30
C PHE A 148 -11.46 5.59 1.89
N GLY A 149 -12.65 5.60 1.29
CA GLY A 149 -13.76 6.47 1.67
C GLY A 149 -15.01 6.26 0.83
N SER A 150 -16.00 7.15 0.96
CA SER A 150 -17.20 7.12 0.12
C SER A 150 -16.86 7.37 -1.36
N ILE A 151 -17.67 6.78 -2.25
CA ILE A 151 -17.51 6.96 -3.70
C ILE A 151 -18.22 8.24 -4.10
N GLU A 152 -17.46 9.32 -4.28
CA GLU A 152 -18.00 10.64 -4.68
C GLU A 152 -18.15 10.79 -6.20
N ALA A 153 -17.45 9.96 -6.97
CA ALA A 153 -17.54 9.92 -8.42
C ALA A 153 -17.22 8.51 -8.95
N PRO A 154 -17.83 8.07 -10.06
CA PRO A 154 -17.48 6.81 -10.70
C PRO A 154 -16.04 6.85 -11.25
N ALA A 155 -15.42 5.67 -11.34
CA ALA A 155 -14.13 5.52 -12.00
C ALA A 155 -14.23 5.83 -13.51
N GLY A 156 -13.12 6.28 -14.10
CA GLY A 156 -13.00 6.44 -15.55
C GLY A 156 -12.94 5.10 -16.28
N GLU A 157 -12.88 5.16 -17.61
CA GLU A 157 -12.71 3.98 -18.45
C GLU A 157 -11.37 3.28 -18.18
N LYS A 158 -11.36 1.95 -18.33
CA LYS A 158 -10.17 1.11 -18.19
C LYS A 158 -9.89 0.41 -19.51
N GLU A 159 -8.72 0.67 -20.07
CA GLU A 159 -8.23 -0.03 -21.25
C GLU A 159 -7.64 -1.39 -20.88
N PHE A 160 -7.59 -2.31 -21.85
CA PHE A 160 -7.02 -3.64 -21.70
C PHE A 160 -6.12 -3.96 -22.90
N MET A 161 -5.00 -4.65 -22.63
CA MET A 161 -4.17 -5.23 -23.69
C MET A 161 -4.88 -6.43 -24.36
N ASN A 162 -4.43 -6.81 -25.55
CA ASN A 162 -4.98 -7.95 -26.27
C ASN A 162 -4.79 -9.26 -25.47
N ASP A 163 -5.82 -10.10 -25.46
CA ASP A 163 -5.79 -11.37 -24.70
C ASP A 163 -4.79 -12.38 -25.30
N GLU A 164 -4.58 -12.36 -26.61
CA GLU A 164 -3.62 -13.22 -27.30
C GLU A 164 -2.16 -12.97 -26.87
N ASP A 165 -1.85 -11.76 -26.39
CA ASP A 165 -0.50 -11.38 -25.93
C ASP A 165 -0.24 -11.80 -24.47
N ARG A 166 -1.26 -12.20 -23.71
CA ARG A 166 -1.14 -12.49 -22.27
C ARG A 166 -1.67 -13.85 -21.83
N PHE A 167 -2.39 -14.59 -22.68
CA PHE A 167 -2.92 -15.91 -22.35
C PHE A 167 -2.56 -16.97 -23.39
N LYS A 168 -2.20 -18.16 -22.91
CA LYS A 168 -2.04 -19.37 -23.73
C LYS A 168 -2.87 -20.50 -23.14
N VAL A 169 -3.69 -21.15 -23.97
CA VAL A 169 -4.48 -22.33 -23.59
C VAL A 169 -3.90 -23.53 -24.32
N LEU A 170 -3.35 -24.47 -23.55
CA LEU A 170 -2.83 -25.74 -24.04
C LEU A 170 -3.69 -26.87 -23.43
N LYS A 171 -4.05 -27.86 -24.24
CA LYS A 171 -4.91 -29.00 -23.84
C LYS A 171 -4.10 -30.27 -23.76
#